data_AF-A0A660Z0S6-F1
#
_entry.id   AF-A0A660Z0S6-F1
#
_cell.length_a   1.000
_cell.length_b   1.000
_cell.length_c   1.000
_cell.angle_alpha   90.00
_cell.angle_beta   90.00
_cell.angle_gamma   90.00
#
_symmetry.space_group_name_H-M   'P 1'
#
loop_
_entity.id
_entity.type
_entity.pdbx_description
1 polymer ?
#
loop_
_entity_poly.entity_id
_entity_poly.type
_entity_poly.pdbx_seq_one_letter_code
_entity_poly.pdbx_strand_id
1 'polypeptide(L)'
;MHLPGVNDTDEDVEALSEFLDGMKAKINLIPFNPHPKLPFRPPTDDEVKAFLEKLYRLPHAVTLRKSKGRDVRGACGQLAIERIQ
;
A
#
# COMPACT_ATOMS: atom_id res chain seq x y z
N MET A 1 1.42 -4.23 -6.34
CA MET A 1 2.02 -4.94 -5.18
C MET A 1 3.26 -4.16 -4.80
N HIS A 2 3.44 -3.83 -3.53
CA HIS A 2 4.53 -2.99 -3.04
C HIS A 2 5.76 -3.85 -2.71
N LEU A 3 6.84 -3.64 -3.46
CA LEU A 3 8.12 -4.32 -3.32
C LEU A 3 9.22 -3.27 -3.09
N PRO A 4 9.74 -3.16 -1.86
CA PRO A 4 10.75 -2.16 -1.54
C PRO A 4 12.00 -2.27 -2.39
N GLY A 5 12.47 -1.14 -2.92
CA GLY A 5 13.64 -1.05 -3.79
C GLY A 5 13.44 -1.66 -5.18
N VAL A 6 12.20 -1.99 -5.56
CA VAL A 6 11.86 -2.59 -6.85
C VAL A 6 10.82 -1.77 -7.60
N ASN A 7 9.78 -1.28 -6.91
CA ASN A 7 8.69 -0.53 -7.55
C ASN A 7 8.04 0.53 -6.64
N ASP A 8 8.87 1.20 -5.83
CA ASP A 8 8.46 2.14 -4.78
C ASP A 8 9.14 3.53 -4.87
N THR A 9 9.73 3.85 -6.03
CA THR A 9 10.39 5.13 -6.33
C THR A 9 9.39 6.22 -6.74
N ASP A 10 9.86 7.45 -6.92
CA ASP A 10 9.00 8.53 -7.45
C ASP A 10 8.77 8.33 -8.95
N GLU A 11 9.77 7.83 -9.66
CA GLU A 11 9.72 7.46 -11.08
C GLU A 11 8.66 6.38 -11.34
N ASP A 12 8.50 5.42 -10.42
CA ASP A 12 7.43 4.40 -10.50
C ASP A 12 6.03 5.02 -10.40
N VAL A 13 5.88 6.09 -9.61
CA VAL A 13 4.60 6.80 -9.45
C VAL A 13 4.28 7.64 -10.68
N GLU A 14 5.29 8.28 -11.27
CA GLU A 14 5.15 9.01 -12.53
C GLU A 14 4.76 8.07 -13.67
N ALA A 15 5.48 6.96 -13.84
CA ALA A 15 5.16 5.94 -14.84
C ALA A 15 3.75 5.35 -14.63
N LEU A 16 3.32 5.15 -13.38
CA LEU A 16 1.96 4.72 -13.07
C LEU A 16 0.93 5.81 -13.44
N SER A 17 1.24 7.08 -13.20
CA SER A 17 0.36 8.19 -13.58
C SER A 17 0.16 8.26 -15.09
N GLU A 18 1.24 8.18 -15.85
CA GLU A 18 1.21 8.17 -17.32
C GLU A 18 0.43 6.96 -17.84
N PHE A 19 0.69 5.78 -17.27
CA PHE A 19 -0.03 4.57 -17.65
C PHE A 19 -1.53 4.70 -17.43
N LEU A 20 -1.95 5.38 -16.35
CA LEU A 20 -3.36 5.55 -15.98
C LEU A 20 -4.05 6.74 -16.67
N ASP A 21 -3.34 7.52 -17.48
CA ASP A 21 -3.93 8.70 -18.11
C ASP A 21 -5.15 8.34 -18.97
N GLY A 22 -6.22 9.12 -18.82
CA GLY A 22 -7.51 8.88 -19.46
C GLY A 22 -8.32 7.68 -18.92
N MET A 23 -7.82 6.93 -17.92
CA MET A 23 -8.52 5.77 -17.36
C MET A 23 -9.21 6.07 -16.02
N LYS A 24 -10.48 5.64 -15.90
CA LYS A 24 -11.17 5.64 -14.61
C LYS A 24 -10.71 4.45 -13.77
N ALA A 25 -9.65 4.62 -13.00
CA ALA A 25 -9.05 3.57 -12.19
C ALA A 25 -9.11 3.86 -10.68
N LYS A 26 -8.98 2.79 -9.89
CA LYS A 26 -8.70 2.83 -8.45
C LYS A 26 -7.41 2.08 -8.19
N ILE A 27 -6.48 2.70 -7.48
CA ILE A 27 -5.18 2.10 -7.15
C ILE A 27 -5.32 1.38 -5.81
N ASN A 28 -4.97 0.10 -5.78
CA ASN A 28 -4.96 -0.68 -4.54
C ASN A 28 -3.52 -1.09 -4.19
N LEU A 29 -2.96 -0.43 -3.19
CA LEU A 29 -1.64 -0.76 -2.66
C LEU A 29 -1.73 -2.05 -1.82
N ILE A 30 -0.95 -3.06 -2.22
CA ILE A 30 -0.90 -4.35 -1.54
C ILE A 30 0.54 -4.56 -1.06
N PRO A 31 0.83 -4.44 0.24
CA PRO A 31 2.13 -4.79 0.81
C PRO A 31 2.49 -6.23 0.46
N PHE A 32 3.72 -6.47 0.00
CA PHE A 32 4.18 -7.82 -0.28
C PHE A 32 4.09 -8.71 0.96
N ASN A 33 3.59 -9.93 0.77
CA ASN A 33 3.63 -10.97 1.79
C ASN A 33 4.82 -11.87 1.49
N PRO A 34 5.67 -12.19 2.49
CA PRO A 34 6.86 -13.00 2.26
C PRO A 34 6.53 -14.37 1.68
N HIS A 35 7.37 -14.86 0.77
CA HIS A 35 7.22 -16.17 0.16
C HIS A 35 8.60 -16.86 0.06
N PRO A 36 8.77 -18.12 0.50
CA PRO A 36 10.08 -18.78 0.58
C PRO A 36 10.85 -18.89 -0.75
N LYS A 37 10.14 -18.87 -1.88
CA LYS A 37 10.73 -18.99 -3.23
C LYS A 37 11.01 -17.65 -3.91
N LEU A 38 10.68 -16.53 -3.27
CA LEU A 38 10.84 -15.20 -3.87
C LEU A 38 11.91 -14.42 -3.11
N PRO A 39 12.83 -13.73 -3.81
CA PRO A 39 13.94 -13.00 -3.18
C PRO A 39 13.53 -11.63 -2.63
N PHE A 40 12.23 -11.38 -2.43
CA PHE A 40 11.71 -10.09 -1.98
C PHE A 40 11.41 -10.11 -0.49
N ARG A 41 11.65 -8.99 0.17
CA ARG A 41 11.25 -8.77 1.56
C ARG A 41 9.89 -8.09 1.64
N PRO A 42 9.10 -8.32 2.71
CA PRO A 42 7.95 -7.47 2.98
C PRO A 42 8.41 -6.02 3.27
N PRO A 43 7.61 -5.00 2.88
CA PRO A 43 7.85 -3.62 3.29
C PRO A 43 7.64 -3.45 4.80
N THR A 44 8.34 -2.48 5.39
CA THR A 44 8.02 -1.97 6.73
C THR A 44 6.77 -1.08 6.69
N ASP A 45 6.17 -0.81 7.84
CA ASP A 45 4.99 0.06 7.91
C ASP A 45 5.32 1.50 7.45
N ASP A 46 6.52 2.00 7.77
CA ASP A 46 6.99 3.31 7.32
C ASP A 46 7.19 3.37 5.81
N GLU A 47 7.72 2.30 5.19
CA GLU A 47 7.84 2.22 3.74
C GLU A 47 6.47 2.17 3.06
N VAL A 48 5.52 1.39 3.61
CA VAL A 48 4.14 1.37 3.11
C VAL A 48 3.53 2.76 3.21
N LYS A 49 3.69 3.45 4.34
CA LYS A 49 3.17 4.79 4.54
C LYS A 49 3.80 5.78 3.56
N ALA A 50 5.13 5.79 3.44
CA ALA A 50 5.86 6.67 2.54
C ALA A 50 5.40 6.50 1.08
N PHE A 51 5.27 5.26 0.61
CA PHE A 51 4.83 5.01 -0.75
C PHE A 51 3.34 5.35 -0.96
N LEU A 52 2.50 5.11 0.05
CA LEU A 52 1.10 5.52 0.02
C LEU A 52 0.94 7.05 -0.11
N GLU A 53 1.74 7.83 0.61
CA GLU A 53 1.76 9.30 0.49
C GLU A 53 2.14 9.77 -0.92
N LYS A 54 3.06 9.06 -1.60
CA LYS A 54 3.39 9.36 -3.00
C LYS A 54 2.20 9.08 -3.92
N LEU A 55 1.55 7.93 -3.76
CA LEU A 55 0.38 7.55 -4.57
C LEU A 55 -0.81 8.50 -4.36
N TYR A 56 -0.99 9.06 -3.16
CA TYR A 56 -2.04 10.06 -2.90
C TYR A 56 -1.88 11.37 -3.68
N ARG A 57 -0.72 11.63 -4.29
CA ARG A 57 -0.52 12.77 -5.18
C ARG A 57 -1.20 12.57 -6.55
N LEU A 58 -1.56 11.34 -6.89
CA LEU A 58 -2.24 11.02 -8.14
C LEU A 58 -3.73 11.42 -8.07
N PRO A 59 -4.37 11.76 -9.19
CA PRO A 59 -5.80 12.10 -9.21
C PRO A 59 -6.73 10.88 -8.97
N HIS A 60 -6.15 9.70 -8.74
CA HIS A 60 -6.85 8.43 -8.61
C HIS A 60 -7.16 8.13 -7.15
N ALA A 61 -8.28 7.45 -6.90
CA ALA A 61 -8.56 6.94 -5.56
C ALA A 61 -7.56 5.83 -5.20
N VAL A 62 -6.88 5.97 -4.04
CA VAL A 62 -5.88 5.01 -3.56
C VAL A 62 -6.40 4.32 -2.28
N THR A 63 -6.30 3.00 -2.21
CA THR A 63 -6.61 2.20 -1.03
C THR A 63 -5.43 1.35 -0.60
N LEU A 64 -5.21 1.18 0.70
CA LEU A 64 -4.26 0.21 1.24
C LEU A 64 -4.99 -1.09 1.64
N ARG A 65 -4.60 -2.22 1.03
CA ARG A 65 -5.09 -3.53 1.44
C ARG A 65 -4.30 -4.05 2.64
N LYS A 66 -4.88 -3.93 3.84
CA LYS A 66 -4.33 -4.56 5.05
C LYS A 66 -4.55 -6.08 5.03
N SER A 67 -3.50 -6.84 5.30
CA SER A 67 -3.62 -8.29 5.56
C SER A 67 -4.25 -8.49 6.94
N LYS A 68 -5.43 -9.15 7.00
CA LYS A 68 -6.06 -9.58 8.26
C LYS A 68 -5.06 -10.45 9.03
N GLY A 69 -4.46 -9.93 10.11
CA GLY A 69 -3.57 -10.71 10.99
C GLY A 69 -2.26 -10.03 11.42
N ARG A 70 -1.90 -8.85 10.89
CA ARG A 70 -0.69 -8.10 11.33
C ARG A 70 -0.97 -6.92 12.27
N ASP A 71 -2.23 -6.69 12.64
CA ASP A 71 -2.71 -5.47 13.31
C ASP A 71 -2.75 -5.58 14.86
N VAL A 72 -1.81 -6.29 15.50
CA VAL A 72 -1.61 -6.19 16.96
C VAL A 72 -0.45 -5.23 17.23
N ARG A 73 -0.77 -3.93 17.12
CA ARG A 73 -0.20 -2.76 17.83
C ARG A 73 -0.14 -1.53 16.92
N GLY A 74 -1.14 -0.66 17.11
CA GLY A 74 -0.92 0.79 17.18
C GLY A 74 -0.86 1.59 15.88
N ALA A 75 -2.01 2.09 15.44
CA ALA A 75 -2.12 3.45 14.91
C ALA A 75 -3.50 4.03 15.25
N CYS A 76 -3.50 5.19 15.92
CA CYS A 76 -4.66 5.96 16.34
C CYS A 76 -5.59 6.33 15.17
N GLY A 77 -6.90 6.16 15.36
CA GLY A 77 -7.93 6.60 14.42
C GLY A 77 -9.21 5.78 14.49
N GLN A 78 -9.84 5.75 15.67
CA GLN A 78 -11.27 5.54 15.92
C GLN A 78 -12.09 4.73 14.90
N LEU A 79 -12.38 3.46 15.23
CA LEU A 79 -13.73 3.02 15.65
C LEU A 79 -13.69 1.53 15.95
N ALA A 80 -13.61 1.23 17.24
CA ALA A 80 -14.08 -0.03 17.77
C ALA A 80 -15.58 -0.14 17.45
N ILE A 81 -15.97 -1.17 16.70
CA ILE A 81 -17.29 -1.77 16.89
C ILE A 81 -17.02 -3.05 17.67
N GLU A 82 -17.16 -2.93 18.99
CA GLU A 82 -17.44 -4.07 19.84
C GLU A 82 -18.67 -4.79 19.30
N ARG A 83 -18.54 -6.10 19.06
CA ARG A 83 -19.64 -7.01 19.40
C ARG A 83 -19.12 -7.99 20.43
N ILE A 84 -19.46 -7.61 21.66
CA ILE A 84 -19.61 -8.38 22.89
C ILE A 84 -19.90 -9.87 22.60
N GLN A 85 -19.09 -10.74 23.18
CA GLN A 85 -19.60 -11.91 23.92
C GLN A 85 -19.30 -11.70 25.40
#